data_AF-A0A328WT19-F1
#
_entry.id   AF-A0A328WT19-F1
#
_cell.length_a   1.000
_cell.length_b   1.000
_cell.length_c   1.000
_cell.angle_alpha   90.00
_cell.angle_beta   90.00
_cell.angle_gamma   90.00
#
_symmetry.space_group_name_H-M   'P 1'
#
loop_
_entity.id
_entity.type
_entity.pdbx_description
1 polymer ?
#
loop_
_entity_poly.entity_id
_entity_poly.type
_entity_poly.pdbx_seq_one_letter_code
_entity_poly.pdbx_strand_id
1 'polypeptide(L)'
;MGWMIGMMTGAVLVLLAVVWFRRKKRSGGERNVIHLNTTTRTRSGQHGQACSKCRRKRQLIFYADDTGAVRGLCTDCKRELERHQELYPV
;
A
#
# COMPACT_ATOMS: atom_id res chain seq x y z
N MET A 1 13.08 58.53 3.08
CA MET A 1 13.76 57.57 2.17
C MET A 1 14.03 56.21 2.83
N GLY A 2 14.59 56.13 4.05
CA GLY A 2 14.96 54.85 4.68
C GLY A 2 13.80 53.89 5.00
N TRP A 3 12.58 54.40 5.21
CA TRP A 3 11.41 53.55 5.50
C TRP A 3 10.99 52.66 4.32
N MET A 4 11.11 53.15 3.08
CA MET A 4 10.82 52.33 1.90
C MET A 4 11.84 51.20 1.74
N ILE A 5 13.10 51.45 2.08
CA ILE A 5 14.18 50.46 1.99
C ILE A 5 13.94 49.36 3.01
N GLY A 6 13.63 49.70 4.27
CA GLY A 6 13.34 48.73 5.33
C GLY A 6 12.10 47.87 5.05
N MET A 7 11.07 48.46 4.44
CA MET A 7 9.85 47.73 4.09
C MET A 7 10.09 46.76 2.93
N MET A 8 10.92 47.14 1.95
CA MET A 8 11.31 46.27 0.84
C MET A 8 12.21 45.12 1.28
N THR A 9 13.22 45.37 2.13
CA THR A 9 14.05 44.28 2.66
C THR A 9 13.25 43.33 3.54
N GLY A 10 12.34 43.84 4.37
CA GLY A 10 11.42 43.01 5.16
C GLY A 10 10.54 42.11 4.29
N ALA A 11 9.92 42.66 3.25
CA ALA A 11 9.09 41.90 2.31
C ALA A 11 9.90 40.81 1.57
N VAL A 12 11.11 41.13 1.12
CA VAL A 12 12.00 40.17 0.45
C VAL A 12 12.40 39.03 1.38
N LEU A 13 12.75 39.31 2.64
CA LEU A 13 13.09 38.28 3.62
C LEU A 13 11.92 37.35 3.93
N VAL A 14 10.71 37.89 4.06
CA VAL A 14 9.49 37.09 4.28
C VAL A 14 9.21 36.20 3.07
N LEU A 15 9.33 36.72 1.85
CA LEU A 15 9.15 35.93 0.62
C LEU A 15 10.17 34.80 0.52
N LEU A 16 11.45 35.07 0.82
CA LEU A 16 12.50 34.05 0.82
C LEU A 16 12.23 32.96 1.85
N ALA A 17 11.82 33.33 3.08
CA ALA A 17 11.47 32.38 4.13
C ALA A 17 10.28 31.49 3.73
N VAL A 18 9.23 32.09 3.16
CA VAL A 18 8.04 31.36 2.68
C VAL A 18 8.40 30.39 1.55
N VAL A 19 9.21 30.82 0.58
CA VAL A 19 9.66 29.95 -0.52
C VAL A 19 10.50 28.79 -0.01
N TRP A 20 11.43 29.04 0.92
CA TRP A 20 12.26 27.99 1.51
C TRP A 20 11.42 26.97 2.30
N PHE A 21 10.45 27.44 3.10
CA PHE A 21 9.55 26.57 3.86
C PHE A 21 8.66 25.71 2.95
N ARG A 22 8.18 26.29 1.84
CA ARG A 22 7.39 25.56 0.82
C ARG A 22 8.22 24.54 0.06
N ARG A 23 9.49 24.84 -0.25
CA ARG A 23 10.42 23.88 -0.87
C ARG A 23 10.77 22.72 0.08
N LYS A 24 11.00 23.02 1.37
CA LYS A 24 11.29 21.98 2.39
C LYS A 24 10.13 21.01 2.59
N LYS A 25 8.87 21.49 2.61
CA LYS A 25 7.69 20.62 2.67
C LYS A 25 7.49 19.78 1.40
N ARG A 26 7.93 20.24 0.23
CA ARG A 26 7.87 19.48 -1.03
C ARG A 26 8.94 18.39 -1.16
N SER A 27 9.96 18.38 -0.30
CA SER A 27 10.97 17.32 -0.24
C SER A 27 10.45 16.01 0.38
N GLY A 28 9.21 15.96 0.85
CA GLY A 28 8.50 14.73 1.20
C GLY A 28 7.83 14.07 -0.01
N GLY A 29 8.39 14.25 -1.21
CA GLY A 29 7.88 13.69 -2.46
C GLY A 29 7.88 12.17 -2.43
N GLU A 30 6.76 11.60 -2.86
CA GLU A 30 6.51 10.17 -3.05
C GLU A 30 7.73 9.45 -3.62
N ARG A 31 8.37 8.65 -2.77
CA ARG A 31 9.26 7.61 -3.26
C ARG A 31 8.36 6.49 -3.76
N ASN A 32 8.21 6.38 -5.07
CA ASN A 32 7.59 5.25 -5.77
C ASN A 32 8.50 4.00 -5.67
N VAL A 33 8.93 3.70 -4.46
CA VAL A 33 9.83 2.60 -4.12
C VAL A 33 9.25 1.98 -2.87
N ILE A 34 8.39 0.99 -3.08
CA ILE A 34 7.90 0.14 -2.00
C ILE A 34 9.09 -0.71 -1.58
N HIS A 35 9.75 -0.32 -0.49
CA HIS A 35 10.78 -1.16 0.13
C HIS A 35 10.11 -2.46 0.57
N LEU A 36 10.37 -3.56 -0.14
CA LEU A 36 10.11 -4.93 0.31
C LEU A 36 11.20 -5.31 1.32
N ASN A 37 11.33 -4.56 2.42
CA ASN A 37 12.17 -4.98 3.54
C ASN A 37 11.47 -6.10 4.29
N THR A 38 11.70 -7.32 3.79
CA THR A 38 11.76 -8.58 4.55
C THR A 38 10.83 -8.64 5.77
N THR A 39 9.54 -8.45 5.53
CA THR A 39 8.46 -8.78 6.47
C THR A 39 7.58 -9.83 5.79
N THR A 40 8.19 -10.93 5.35
CA THR A 40 7.50 -12.13 4.86
C THR A 40 6.90 -12.95 6.02
N ARG A 41 6.85 -12.38 7.22
CA ARG A 41 6.10 -12.92 8.34
C ARG A 41 5.21 -11.79 8.86
N THR A 42 3.91 -12.06 8.92
CA THR A 42 2.90 -11.27 9.66
C THR A 42 2.46 -9.91 9.09
N ARG A 43 2.13 -9.82 7.80
CA ARG A 43 1.04 -8.91 7.35
C ARG A 43 -0.32 -9.62 7.37
N SER A 44 -0.66 -10.21 8.51
CA SER A 44 -2.04 -10.40 8.97
C SER A 44 -2.62 -9.05 9.45
N GLY A 45 -2.34 -7.98 8.71
CA GLY A 45 -2.66 -6.59 9.05
C GLY A 45 -4.03 -6.21 8.53
N GLN A 46 -5.02 -6.45 9.38
CA GLN A 46 -6.35 -5.82 9.44
C GLN A 46 -7.38 -6.06 8.33
N HIS A 47 -7.01 -6.38 7.08
CA HIS A 47 -7.96 -6.85 6.04
C HIS A 47 -7.39 -8.06 5.29
N GLY A 48 -7.39 -9.23 5.91
CA GLY A 48 -7.02 -10.48 5.22
C GLY A 48 -7.84 -10.65 3.93
N GLN A 49 -7.21 -11.25 2.91
CA GLN A 49 -7.88 -11.55 1.65
C GLN A 49 -9.15 -12.36 1.92
N ALA A 50 -10.20 -12.07 1.16
CA ALA A 50 -11.46 -12.80 1.23
C ALA A 50 -11.35 -14.09 0.40
N CYS A 51 -11.97 -15.18 0.87
CA CYS A 51 -12.04 -16.42 0.10
C CYS A 51 -12.63 -16.15 -1.29
N SER A 52 -11.98 -16.61 -2.35
CA SER A 52 -12.43 -16.37 -3.73
C SER A 52 -13.83 -16.94 -3.99
N LYS A 53 -14.25 -17.96 -3.24
CA LYS A 53 -15.58 -18.58 -3.34
C LYS A 53 -16.63 -17.90 -2.45
N CYS A 54 -16.44 -17.92 -1.12
CA CYS A 54 -17.46 -17.47 -0.17
C CYS A 54 -17.30 -16.02 0.30
N ARG A 55 -16.23 -15.32 -0.14
CA ARG A 55 -15.90 -13.93 0.22
C ARG A 55 -15.74 -13.65 1.72
N ARG A 56 -15.71 -14.68 2.57
CA ARG A 56 -15.45 -14.55 4.00
C ARG A 56 -13.96 -14.33 4.25
N LYS A 57 -13.65 -13.44 5.19
CA LYS A 57 -12.27 -13.19 5.68
C LYS A 57 -11.91 -14.26 6.71
N ARG A 58 -11.10 -15.24 6.31
CA ARG A 58 -10.60 -16.35 7.15
C ARG A 58 -9.19 -16.71 6.70
N GLN A 59 -8.53 -17.64 7.39
CA GLN A 59 -7.27 -18.20 6.91
C GLN A 59 -7.51 -18.88 5.54
N LEU A 60 -6.75 -18.44 4.53
CA LEU A 60 -6.83 -18.96 3.18
C LEU A 60 -5.60 -19.80 2.87
N ILE A 61 -5.80 -20.86 2.10
CA ILE A 61 -4.74 -21.64 1.47
C ILE A 61 -4.88 -21.41 -0.04
N PHE A 62 -3.76 -21.19 -0.71
CA PHE A 62 -3.73 -20.94 -2.15
C PHE A 62 -3.58 -22.26 -2.91
N TYR A 63 -4.42 -22.42 -3.92
CA TYR A 63 -4.42 -23.56 -4.81
C TYR A 63 -4.46 -23.08 -6.26
N ALA A 64 -3.78 -23.78 -7.15
CA ALA A 64 -3.93 -23.63 -8.59
C ALA A 64 -5.00 -24.59 -9.11
N ASP A 65 -5.82 -24.11 -10.04
CA ASP A 65 -6.71 -24.96 -10.84
C ASP A 65 -6.04 -25.40 -12.15
N ASP A 66 -6.71 -26.27 -12.92
CA ASP A 66 -6.23 -26.80 -14.21
C ASP A 66 -5.99 -25.69 -15.26
N THR A 67 -6.59 -24.51 -15.07
CA THR A 67 -6.38 -23.35 -15.94
C THR A 67 -5.13 -22.54 -15.55
N GLY A 68 -4.44 -22.95 -14.49
CA GLY A 68 -3.30 -22.23 -13.91
C GLY A 68 -3.70 -21.02 -13.07
N ALA A 69 -5.00 -20.84 -12.76
CA ALA A 69 -5.46 -19.74 -11.95
C ALA A 69 -5.29 -20.05 -10.46
N VAL A 70 -4.60 -19.16 -9.74
CA VAL A 70 -4.38 -19.29 -8.30
C VAL A 70 -5.57 -18.70 -7.54
N ARG A 71 -6.24 -19.52 -6.72
CA ARG A 71 -7.36 -19.10 -5.87
C ARG A 71 -7.06 -19.33 -4.39
N GLY A 72 -7.37 -18.32 -3.58
CA GLY A 72 -7.31 -18.41 -2.12
C GLY A 72 -8.62 -18.97 -1.58
N LEU A 73 -8.60 -20.19 -1.05
CA LEU A 73 -9.77 -20.89 -0.53
C LEU A 73 -9.68 -21.07 0.99
N CYS A 74 -10.81 -20.92 1.67
CA CYS A 74 -10.94 -21.34 3.06
C CYS A 74 -11.14 -22.87 3.13
N THR A 75 -10.88 -23.46 4.29
CA THR A 75 -11.02 -24.91 4.55
C THR A 75 -12.37 -25.49 4.12
N ASP A 76 -13.46 -24.77 4.36
CA ASP A 76 -14.82 -25.21 4.01
C ASP A 76 -15.01 -25.27 2.49
N CYS A 77 -14.61 -24.20 1.79
CA CYS A 77 -14.76 -24.10 0.33
C CYS A 77 -13.80 -25.04 -0.40
N LYS A 78 -12.63 -25.31 0.19
CA LYS A 78 -11.69 -26.32 -0.31
C LYS A 78 -12.35 -27.70 -0.37
N ARG A 79 -12.93 -28.18 0.73
CA ARG A 79 -13.57 -29.51 0.80
C ARG A 79 -14.73 -29.68 -0.18
N GLU A 80 -15.39 -28.59 -0.51
CA GLU A 80 -16.48 -28.58 -1.49
C GLU A 80 -15.93 -28.59 -2.92
N LEU A 81 -14.90 -27.78 -3.21
CA LEU A 81 -14.27 -27.74 -4.54
C LEU A 81 -13.50 -29.00 -4.87
N GLU A 82 -12.79 -29.60 -3.92
CA GLU A 82 -12.00 -30.84 -4.13
C GLU A 82 -12.86 -32.01 -4.64
N ARG A 83 -14.19 -31.96 -4.46
CA ARG A 83 -15.12 -32.97 -5.00
C ARG A 83 -15.49 -32.74 -6.47
N HIS A 84 -15.29 -31.53 -6.97
CA HIS A 84 -15.74 -31.09 -8.29
C HIS A 84 -14.57 -30.73 -9.21
N GLN A 85 -13.40 -30.40 -8.66
CA GLN A 85 -12.22 -29.94 -9.38
C GLN A 85 -10.95 -30.43 -8.69
N GLU A 86 -9.90 -30.70 -9.47
CA GLU A 86 -8.58 -31.00 -8.93
C GLU A 86 -7.90 -29.67 -8.52
N LEU A 87 -7.27 -29.66 -7.34
CA LEU A 87 -6.59 -28.49 -6.81
C LEU A 87 -5.14 -28.83 -6.50
N TYR A 88 -4.22 -28.05 -7.06
CA TYR A 88 -2.79 -28.23 -6.87
C TYR A 88 -2.28 -27.23 -5.82
N PRO A 89 -1.58 -27.69 -4.76
CA PRO A 89 -0.98 -26.78 -3.79
C PRO A 89 0.14 -25.98 -4.45
N VAL A 90 0.18 -24.67 -4.16
CA VAL A 90 1.20 -23.72 -4.65
C VAL A 90 2.10 -23.28 -3.50
#